data_AF-A0A9N9K104-F1
#
_entry.id   AF-A0A9N9K104-F1
#
_cell.length_a   1.000
_cell.length_b   1.000
_cell.length_c   1.000
_cell.angle_alpha   90.00
_cell.angle_beta   90.00
_cell.angle_gamma   90.00
#
_symmetry.space_group_name_H-M   'P 1'
#
loop_
_entity.id
_entity.type
_entity.pdbx_description
1 polymer ?
#
loop_
_entity_poly.entity_id
_entity_poly.type
_entity_poly.pdbx_seq_one_letter_code
_entity_poly.pdbx_strand_id
1 'polypeptide(L)'
;LKKEVFELLNQMWGPHTIDRMASEHSTHLARFNSRWHCPTTKVIDCFTQDWRKEINYVCVPLGQLDQVFHHVIECQAITTIIVPIWISAPWWPIMLHHSH
;
A
#
# COMPACT_ATOMS: atom_id res chain seq x y z
N LEU A 1 7.20 6.30 6.44
CA LEU A 1 6.79 7.72 6.33
C LEU A 1 6.93 8.36 7.71
N LYS A 2 7.08 9.68 7.86
CA LYS A 2 7.01 10.29 9.21
C LYS A 2 5.59 10.13 9.76
N LYS A 3 5.46 9.91 11.07
CA LYS A 3 4.17 9.59 11.70
C LYS A 3 3.13 10.69 11.48
N GLU A 4 3.54 11.95 11.57
CA GLU A 4 2.68 13.12 11.43
C GLU A 4 2.11 13.22 10.00
N VAL A 5 2.94 12.87 9.00
CA VAL A 5 2.50 12.85 7.60
C VAL A 5 1.52 11.70 7.39
N PHE A 6 1.80 10.51 7.93
CA PHE A 6 0.84 9.40 7.88
C PHE A 6 -0.50 9.77 8.51
N GLU A 7 -0.50 10.40 9.68
CA GLU A 7 -1.72 10.82 10.38
C GLU A 7 -2.55 11.80 9.56
N LEU A 8 -1.91 12.77 8.88
CA LEU A 8 -2.60 13.68 7.96
C LEU A 8 -3.28 12.92 6.81
N LEU A 9 -2.56 12.02 6.14
CA LEU A 9 -3.12 11.21 5.05
C LEU A 9 -4.26 10.33 5.55
N ASN A 10 -4.14 9.79 6.76
CA ASN A 10 -5.16 8.97 7.39
C ASN A 10 -6.42 9.75 7.75
N GLN A 11 -6.30 11.03 8.07
CA GLN A 11 -7.45 11.92 8.24
C GLN A 11 -8.15 12.25 6.92
N MET A 12 -7.38 12.38 5.83
CA MET A 12 -7.92 12.76 4.52
C MET A 12 -8.58 11.60 3.77
N TRP A 13 -7.93 10.43 3.77
CA TRP A 13 -8.32 9.27 2.94
C TRP A 13 -8.54 7.98 3.74
N GLY A 14 -8.41 8.05 5.07
CA GLY A 14 -8.66 6.93 5.97
C GLY A 14 -10.06 6.94 6.60
N PRO A 15 -10.25 6.21 7.72
CA PRO A 15 -9.22 5.49 8.47
C PRO A 15 -8.74 4.26 7.71
N HIS A 16 -7.44 4.21 7.41
CA HIS A 16 -6.82 3.05 6.79
C HIS A 16 -6.87 1.86 7.75
N THR A 17 -7.20 0.70 7.22
CA THR A 17 -7.42 -0.50 8.03
C THR A 17 -6.23 -1.45 8.02
N ILE A 18 -5.37 -1.35 7.01
CA ILE A 18 -4.21 -2.24 6.83
C ILE A 18 -3.09 -1.60 6.02
N ASP A 19 -1.84 -1.81 6.45
CA ASP A 19 -0.63 -1.47 5.71
C ASP A 19 -0.16 -2.70 4.92
N ARG A 20 -0.24 -2.66 3.58
CA ARG A 20 0.05 -3.84 2.75
C ARG A 20 1.54 -4.11 2.57
N MET A 21 2.40 -3.17 2.94
CA MET A 21 3.84 -3.24 2.62
C MET A 21 4.67 -2.67 3.77
N ALA A 22 4.65 -3.34 4.92
CA ALA A 22 5.37 -2.88 6.11
C ALA A 22 6.09 -3.98 6.88
N SER A 23 6.82 -3.56 7.90
CA SER A 23 7.39 -4.41 8.94
C SER A 23 6.86 -3.97 10.29
N GLU A 24 7.08 -4.77 11.32
CA GLU A 24 6.75 -4.43 12.71
C GLU A 24 7.34 -3.09 13.18
N HIS A 25 8.48 -2.69 12.62
CA HIS A 25 9.18 -1.45 12.97
C HIS A 25 8.76 -0.24 12.12
N SER A 26 8.11 -0.47 10.97
CA SER A 26 7.80 0.59 10.00
C SER A 26 6.31 0.82 9.80
N THR A 27 5.46 -0.10 10.26
CA THR A 27 4.01 0.03 10.13
C THR A 27 3.48 1.19 10.97
N HIS A 28 2.49 1.89 10.42
CA HIS A 28 1.70 2.87 11.17
C HIS A 28 0.33 2.29 11.61
N LEU A 29 0.04 1.04 11.24
CA LEU A 29 -1.24 0.37 11.46
C LEU A 29 -1.05 -0.94 12.23
N ALA A 30 -2.06 -1.30 13.03
CA ALA A 30 -2.05 -2.53 13.82
C ALA A 30 -2.07 -3.79 12.93
N ARG A 31 -2.73 -3.71 11.76
CA ARG A 31 -2.74 -4.78 10.76
C ARG A 31 -1.82 -4.40 9.63
N PHE A 32 -0.95 -5.31 9.24
CA PHE A 32 -0.06 -5.13 8.10
C PHE A 32 0.33 -6.45 7.45
N ASN A 33 0.82 -6.39 6.20
CA ASN A 33 1.50 -7.51 5.54
C ASN A 33 2.99 -7.21 5.48
N SER A 34 3.82 -8.22 5.76
CA SER A 34 5.28 -8.12 5.72
C SER A 34 5.89 -9.08 4.71
N ARG A 35 6.97 -8.61 4.05
CA ARG A 35 7.75 -9.42 3.11
C ARG A 35 8.40 -10.64 3.79
N TRP A 36 8.82 -10.46 5.04
CA TRP A 36 9.49 -11.47 5.83
C TRP A 36 8.61 -11.90 7.00
N HIS A 37 8.85 -13.11 7.50
CA HIS A 37 8.14 -13.62 8.67
C HIS A 37 8.44 -12.75 9.89
N CYS A 38 7.38 -12.30 10.57
CA CYS A 38 7.49 -11.67 11.89
C CYS A 38 6.44 -12.27 12.83
N PRO A 39 6.65 -12.25 14.16
CA PRO A 39 5.71 -12.86 15.11
C PRO A 39 4.28 -12.30 15.01
N THR A 40 4.17 -11.04 14.57
CA THR A 40 2.92 -10.27 14.49
C THR A 40 2.17 -10.42 13.16
N THR A 41 2.79 -11.02 12.12
CA THR A 41 2.08 -11.33 10.87
C THR A 41 2.50 -12.69 10.32
N LYS A 42 1.51 -13.45 9.85
CA LYS A 42 1.81 -14.63 9.04
C LYS A 42 2.31 -14.13 7.69
N VAL A 43 3.42 -14.70 7.20
CA VAL A 43 3.88 -14.46 5.82
C VAL A 43 2.79 -14.95 4.88
N ILE A 44 2.02 -14.00 4.38
CA ILE A 44 1.05 -14.21 3.34
C ILE A 44 1.43 -13.18 2.29
N ASP A 45 1.78 -13.66 1.11
CA ASP A 45 1.95 -12.79 -0.04
C ASP A 45 0.70 -11.92 -0.19
N CYS A 46 0.85 -10.62 -0.01
CA CYS A 46 -0.27 -9.69 0.02
C CYS A 46 -1.06 -9.67 -1.30
N PHE A 47 -0.42 -10.04 -2.42
CA PHE A 47 -1.04 -10.12 -3.74
C PHE A 47 -1.94 -11.36 -3.90
N THR A 48 -1.93 -12.30 -2.96
CA THR A 48 -2.88 -13.42 -2.94
C THR A 48 -4.18 -13.09 -2.21
N GLN A 49 -4.28 -11.90 -1.58
CA GLN A 49 -5.44 -11.47 -0.81
C GLN A 49 -6.33 -10.54 -1.64
N ASP A 50 -7.64 -10.63 -1.43
CA ASP A 50 -8.60 -9.65 -1.95
C ASP A 50 -8.56 -8.36 -1.10
N TRP A 51 -8.25 -7.23 -1.74
CA TRP A 51 -8.08 -5.94 -1.07
C TRP A 51 -9.37 -5.11 -0.99
N ARG A 52 -10.47 -5.56 -1.59
CA ARG A 52 -11.72 -4.77 -1.72
C ARG A 52 -12.37 -4.33 -0.42
N LYS A 53 -12.29 -5.16 0.61
CA LYS A 53 -13.02 -4.96 1.87
C LYS A 53 -12.24 -4.15 2.91
N GLU A 54 -11.13 -3.53 2.48
CA GLU A 54 -10.20 -2.81 3.35
C GLU A 54 -9.93 -1.42 2.76
N ILE A 55 -9.55 -0.47 3.62
CA ILE A 55 -9.01 0.82 3.20
C ILE A 55 -7.50 0.69 3.26
N ASN A 56 -6.90 0.45 2.09
CA ASN A 56 -5.52 -0.04 1.99
C ASN A 56 -4.53 1.13 2.02
N TYR A 57 -3.46 0.97 2.78
CA TYR A 57 -2.30 1.88 2.73
C TYR A 57 -1.10 1.12 2.18
N VAL A 58 -0.35 1.78 1.30
CA VAL A 58 0.82 1.20 0.64
C VAL A 58 1.96 2.22 0.61
N CYS A 59 3.09 1.89 1.24
CA CYS A 59 4.32 2.68 1.21
C CYS A 59 5.52 1.78 0.85
N VAL A 60 5.65 1.42 -0.43
CA VAL A 60 6.55 0.36 -0.92
C VAL A 60 7.99 0.81 -1.17
N PRO A 61 8.96 -0.12 -1.12
CA PRO A 61 10.15 -0.04 -1.97
C PRO A 61 9.80 -0.19 -3.46
N LEU A 62 10.41 0.66 -4.30
CA LEU A 62 10.11 0.89 -5.73
C LEU A 62 9.84 -0.33 -6.62
N GLY A 63 10.51 -1.46 -6.38
CA GLY A 63 10.50 -2.62 -7.29
C GLY A 63 9.18 -3.41 -7.35
N GLN A 64 8.18 -3.08 -6.54
CA GLN A 64 6.88 -3.78 -6.49
C GLN A 64 5.71 -2.91 -6.94
N LEU A 65 5.94 -1.65 -7.32
CA LEU A 65 4.87 -0.72 -7.66
C LEU A 65 4.02 -1.18 -8.85
N ASP A 66 4.63 -1.77 -9.88
CA ASP A 66 3.87 -2.32 -11.02
C ASP A 66 2.84 -3.36 -10.55
N GLN A 67 3.25 -4.31 -9.69
CA GLN A 67 2.37 -5.33 -9.14
C GLN A 67 1.27 -4.73 -8.25
N VAL A 68 1.60 -3.71 -7.44
CA VAL A 68 0.60 -3.00 -6.62
C VAL A 68 -0.47 -2.37 -7.50
N PHE A 69 -0.11 -1.64 -8.55
CA PHE A 69 -1.12 -1.00 -9.39
C PHE A 69 -2.01 -2.02 -10.09
N HIS A 70 -1.44 -3.08 -10.66
CA HIS A 70 -2.22 -4.15 -11.27
C HIS A 70 -3.17 -4.80 -10.26
N HIS A 71 -2.69 -5.16 -9.07
CA HIS A 71 -3.50 -5.79 -8.05
C HIS A 71 -4.62 -4.88 -7.52
N VAL A 72 -4.34 -3.58 -7.36
CA VAL A 72 -5.34 -2.58 -6.95
C VAL A 72 -6.44 -2.45 -8.01
N ILE A 73 -6.07 -2.45 -9.30
CA ILE A 73 -7.03 -2.40 -10.41
C ILE A 73 -7.85 -3.69 -10.48
N GLU A 74 -7.20 -4.86 -10.42
CA GLU A 74 -7.85 -6.17 -10.45
C GLU A 74 -8.80 -6.37 -9.27
N CYS A 75 -8.38 -5.97 -8.07
CA CYS A 75 -9.25 -5.96 -6.91
C CYS A 75 -10.29 -4.84 -6.98
N GLN A 76 -10.12 -3.77 -7.75
CA GLN A 76 -10.93 -2.54 -7.60
C GLN A 76 -10.87 -2.00 -6.16
N ALA A 77 -9.69 -2.00 -5.55
CA ALA A 77 -9.49 -1.69 -4.14
C ALA A 77 -9.29 -0.20 -3.88
N ILE A 78 -9.89 0.32 -2.81
CA ILE A 78 -9.58 1.68 -2.30
C ILE A 78 -8.20 1.64 -1.66
N THR A 79 -7.26 2.40 -2.20
CA THR A 79 -5.85 2.34 -1.79
C THR A 79 -5.18 3.70 -1.85
N THR A 80 -4.58 4.13 -0.74
CA THR A 80 -3.62 5.24 -0.71
C THR A 80 -2.22 4.69 -0.95
N ILE A 81 -1.61 5.07 -2.08
CA ILE A 81 -0.27 4.60 -2.48
C ILE A 81 0.71 5.78 -2.42
N ILE A 82 1.79 5.63 -1.65
CA ILE A 82 2.89 6.58 -1.61
C ILE A 82 3.95 6.14 -2.62
N VAL A 83 4.16 6.96 -3.65
CA VAL A 83 5.14 6.75 -4.71
C VAL A 83 6.06 7.97 -4.84
N PRO A 84 7.34 7.80 -5.23
CA PRO A 84 8.16 8.93 -5.61
C PRO A 84 7.72 9.47 -6.97
N ILE A 85 8.00 10.75 -7.24
CA ILE A 85 7.79 11.31 -8.58
C ILE A 85 8.82 10.68 -9.51
N TRP A 86 8.35 9.84 -10.46
CA TRP A 86 9.22 9.14 -11.42
C TRP A 86 8.53 8.96 -12.76
N ILE A 87 8.62 9.99 -13.61
CA ILE A 87 7.88 10.08 -14.88
C ILE A 87 8.22 8.95 -15.86
N SER A 88 9.46 8.46 -15.85
CA SER A 88 9.91 7.38 -16.76
C SER A 88 9.61 5.97 -16.23
N ALA A 89 8.98 5.83 -15.06
CA ALA A 89 8.69 4.52 -14.50
C ALA A 89 7.53 3.84 -15.28
N PRO A 90 7.58 2.51 -15.51
CA PRO A 90 6.53 1.80 -16.25
C PRO A 90 5.13 1.94 -15.65
N TRP A 91 5.02 2.00 -14.32
CA TRP A 91 3.76 2.23 -13.60
C TRP A 91 3.25 3.68 -13.65
N TRP A 92 4.07 4.66 -14.03
CA TRP A 92 3.70 6.08 -13.97
C TRP A 92 2.46 6.42 -14.81
N PRO A 93 2.34 5.99 -16.07
CA PRO A 93 1.13 6.21 -16.87
C PRO A 93 -0.09 5.51 -16.27
N ILE A 94 0.07 4.29 -15.74
CA ILE A 94 -1.03 3.53 -15.12
C ILE A 94 -1.62 4.31 -13.94
N MET A 95 -0.74 4.85 -13.07
CA MET A 95 -1.17 5.68 -11.95
C MET A 95 -2.01 6.89 -12.42
N LEU A 96 -1.55 7.62 -13.44
CA LEU A 96 -2.24 8.81 -13.93
C LEU A 96 -3.62 8.51 -14.53
N HIS A 97 -3.80 7.33 -15.13
CA HIS A 97 -5.08 6.92 -15.71
C HIS A 97 -6.09 6.45 -14.65
N HIS A 98 -5.64 6.09 -13.45
CA HIS A 98 -6.47 5.48 -12.41
C HIS A 98 -6.53 6.29 -11.10
N SER A 99 -5.86 7.44 -11.02
CA SER A 99 -6.01 8.38 -9.90
C SER A 99 -7.29 9.19 -10.06
N HIS A 100 -8.25 9.01 -9.16
CA HIS A 100 -9.50 9.79 -9.06
C HIS A 100 -9.66 10.40 -7.67
#